data_AF-A0A9D7RL18-F1
#
_entry.id   AF-A0A9D7RL18-F1
#
_cell.length_a   1.000
_cell.length_b   1.000
_cell.length_c   1.000
_cell.angle_alpha   90.00
_cell.angle_beta   90.00
_cell.angle_gamma   90.00
#
_symmetry.space_group_name_H-M   'P 1'
#
loop_
_entity.id
_entity.type
_entity.pdbx_description
1 polymer ?
#
loop_
_entity_poly.entity_id
_entity_poly.type
_entity_poly.pdbx_seq_one_letter_code
_entity_poly.pdbx_strand_id
1 'polypeptide(L)'
;MSKLKLVPVVFITNRTWDHVESEEQLQELVRRIFYKIDNLAVPLVNGISEVQIDCDWNQSTRRVYFNFLKALAQRLAEINIPLSATIRLHQCKYPQRTGVPPVARGMLMLYNVGQLEDWAEDNSIFSDPAVAAYAPLPRYPLHLDVVLPAFSWGVLFREGEMIRLLNDLRAETLRSDARFEEIAPRRFRVQKSTYLNGHYLYQGDLLRIETCGAPELLAAAQFARRQLPRAAQRWVAIYHLHPGLMKAVSEEQMEAVFGVF
;
A
#
# COMPACT_ATOMS: atom_id res chain seq x y z
N MET A 1 1.56 4.50 -30.05
CA MET A 1 1.68 4.89 -28.63
C MET A 1 0.53 4.26 -27.87
N SER A 2 0.81 3.37 -26.91
CA SER A 2 -0.24 2.84 -26.03
C SER A 2 -0.85 3.99 -25.24
N LYS A 3 -2.18 4.16 -25.31
CA LYS A 3 -2.87 5.17 -24.50
C LYS A 3 -2.66 4.83 -23.03
N LEU A 4 -2.17 5.81 -22.25
CA LEU A 4 -2.10 5.71 -20.79
C LEU A 4 -3.50 5.40 -20.26
N LYS A 5 -3.63 4.29 -19.51
CA LYS A 5 -4.88 3.95 -18.82
C LYS A 5 -4.82 4.50 -17.42
N LEU A 6 -5.88 5.18 -17.02
CA LEU A 6 -6.00 5.75 -15.67
C LEU A 6 -6.99 4.93 -14.86
N VAL A 7 -6.60 4.60 -13.63
CA VAL A 7 -7.42 3.87 -12.66
C VAL A 7 -7.51 4.75 -11.41
N PRO A 8 -8.61 5.49 -11.20
CA PRO A 8 -8.84 6.19 -9.94
C PRO A 8 -8.88 5.20 -8.76
N VAL A 9 -8.19 5.58 -7.69
CA VAL A 9 -8.20 4.86 -6.41
C VAL A 9 -8.97 5.69 -5.39
N VAL A 10 -9.98 5.10 -4.76
CA VAL A 10 -10.75 5.72 -3.67
C VAL A 10 -10.34 5.09 -2.36
N PHE A 11 -9.64 5.86 -1.52
CA PHE A 11 -9.25 5.43 -0.18
C PHE A 11 -10.41 5.61 0.82
N ILE A 12 -10.72 4.55 1.56
CA ILE A 12 -11.77 4.53 2.58
C ILE A 12 -11.22 3.96 3.89
N THR A 13 -11.29 4.76 4.95
CA THR A 13 -10.90 4.35 6.30
C THR A 13 -11.93 3.45 6.96
N ASN A 14 -11.51 2.51 7.82
CA ASN A 14 -12.44 1.61 8.52
C ASN A 14 -13.51 2.33 9.36
N ARG A 15 -13.17 3.47 9.99
CA ARG A 15 -14.12 4.29 10.76
C ARG A 15 -15.35 4.71 9.95
N THR A 16 -15.25 4.75 8.62
CA THR A 16 -16.38 5.06 7.76
C THR A 16 -17.50 4.03 7.94
N TRP A 17 -17.15 2.76 8.12
CA TRP A 17 -18.10 1.66 8.24
C TRP A 17 -18.84 1.66 9.58
N ASP A 18 -18.25 2.24 10.62
CA ASP A 18 -18.87 2.40 11.93
C ASP A 18 -20.05 3.40 11.90
N HIS A 19 -20.12 4.23 10.85
CA HIS A 19 -21.18 5.23 10.66
C HIS A 19 -22.22 4.83 9.59
N VAL A 20 -22.17 3.60 9.07
CA VAL A 20 -23.15 3.08 8.10
C VAL A 20 -24.06 2.07 8.82
N GLU A 21 -25.20 2.58 9.30
CA GLU A 21 -26.14 1.86 10.17
C GLU A 21 -27.34 1.30 9.39
N SER A 22 -27.69 1.89 8.24
CA SER A 22 -28.82 1.45 7.40
C SER A 22 -28.43 1.25 5.93
N GLU A 23 -29.28 0.51 5.21
CA GLU A 23 -29.14 0.35 3.76
C GLU A 23 -29.31 1.70 3.03
N GLU A 24 -30.18 2.60 3.49
CA GLU A 24 -30.31 3.92 2.86
C GLU A 24 -29.03 4.74 3.00
N GLN A 25 -28.37 4.70 4.16
CA GLN A 25 -27.08 5.37 4.36
C GLN A 25 -25.99 4.79 3.47
N LEU A 26 -25.97 3.46 3.29
CA LEU A 26 -25.04 2.79 2.39
C LEU A 26 -25.26 3.22 0.94
N GLN A 27 -26.51 3.25 0.48
CA GLN A 27 -26.85 3.69 -0.88
C GLN A 27 -26.53 5.17 -1.12
N GLU A 28 -26.75 6.02 -0.12
CA GLU A 28 -26.37 7.44 -0.19
C GLU A 28 -24.85 7.61 -0.26
N LEU A 29 -24.08 6.82 0.49
CA LEU A 29 -22.61 6.81 0.41
C LEU A 29 -22.14 6.38 -0.99
N VAL A 30 -22.72 5.31 -1.55
CA VAL A 30 -22.43 4.84 -2.91
C VAL A 30 -22.71 5.94 -3.93
N ARG A 31 -23.87 6.61 -3.83
CA ARG A 31 -24.24 7.72 -4.73
C ARG A 31 -23.24 8.87 -4.65
N ARG A 32 -22.83 9.28 -3.44
CA ARG A 32 -21.84 10.35 -3.24
C ARG A 32 -20.47 9.99 -3.81
N ILE A 33 -20.01 8.76 -3.58
CA ILE A 33 -18.71 8.30 -4.10
C ILE A 33 -18.76 8.21 -5.62
N PHE A 34 -19.81 7.62 -6.19
CA PHE A 34 -19.98 7.53 -7.64
C PHE A 34 -20.00 8.93 -8.29
N TYR A 35 -20.81 9.86 -7.75
CA TYR A 35 -20.86 11.24 -8.22
C TYR A 35 -19.50 11.95 -8.10
N LYS A 36 -18.75 11.70 -7.02
CA LYS A 36 -17.41 12.27 -6.86
C LYS A 36 -16.42 11.70 -7.86
N ILE A 37 -16.46 10.39 -8.11
CA ILE A 37 -15.65 9.74 -9.14
C ILE A 37 -15.98 10.37 -10.48
N ASP A 38 -17.25 10.45 -10.86
CA ASP A 38 -17.70 11.00 -12.14
C ASP A 38 -17.25 12.45 -12.34
N ASN A 39 -17.46 13.33 -11.35
CA ASN A 39 -17.04 14.74 -11.44
C ASN A 39 -15.52 14.93 -11.55
N LEU A 40 -14.74 14.20 -10.75
CA LEU A 40 -13.28 14.25 -10.82
C LEU A 40 -12.75 13.56 -12.07
N ALA A 41 -13.54 12.63 -12.60
CA ALA A 41 -13.28 11.95 -13.83
C ALA A 41 -13.67 12.76 -15.06
N VAL A 42 -14.37 13.90 -15.01
CA VAL A 42 -14.78 14.64 -16.24
C VAL A 42 -13.63 14.98 -17.20
N PRO A 43 -12.40 15.32 -16.75
CA PRO A 43 -11.24 15.40 -17.64
C PRO A 43 -10.73 14.04 -18.19
N LEU A 44 -11.26 12.91 -17.67
CA LEU A 44 -10.76 11.53 -17.74
C LEU A 44 -11.81 10.48 -18.22
N VAL A 45 -13.11 10.79 -18.34
CA VAL A 45 -14.21 9.79 -18.54
C VAL A 45 -14.05 9.02 -19.86
N ASN A 46 -13.40 9.61 -20.86
CA ASN A 46 -13.05 8.91 -22.10
C ASN A 46 -11.82 7.99 -21.98
N GLY A 47 -11.32 7.74 -20.76
CA GLY A 47 -10.07 7.00 -20.52
C GLY A 47 -9.97 6.23 -19.19
N ILE A 48 -11.00 6.20 -18.34
CA ILE A 48 -11.00 5.35 -17.15
C ILE A 48 -11.40 3.93 -17.56
N SER A 49 -10.54 2.97 -17.24
CA SER A 49 -10.79 1.56 -17.53
C SER A 49 -11.24 0.74 -16.32
N GLU A 50 -11.17 1.31 -15.12
CA GLU A 50 -11.45 0.64 -13.85
C GLU A 50 -11.54 1.66 -12.71
N VAL A 51 -12.29 1.36 -11.65
CA VAL A 51 -12.17 2.03 -10.35
C VAL A 51 -11.61 1.06 -9.32
N GLN A 52 -10.67 1.50 -8.50
CA GLN A 52 -10.12 0.71 -7.40
C GLN A 52 -10.55 1.31 -6.05
N ILE A 53 -10.94 0.45 -5.11
CA ILE A 53 -11.17 0.84 -3.72
C ILE A 53 -10.00 0.39 -2.85
N ASP A 54 -9.40 1.33 -2.14
CA ASP A 54 -8.39 1.03 -1.12
C ASP A 54 -9.02 1.08 0.27
N CYS A 55 -9.13 -0.08 0.91
CA CYS A 55 -9.67 -0.19 2.25
C CYS A 55 -9.06 -1.39 2.98
N ASP A 56 -8.43 -1.14 4.12
CA ASP A 56 -7.88 -2.20 4.99
C ASP A 56 -8.97 -2.84 5.85
N TRP A 57 -10.01 -3.42 5.23
CA TRP A 57 -11.13 -4.02 5.96
C TRP A 57 -10.66 -5.14 6.89
N ASN A 58 -11.41 -5.36 7.96
CA ASN A 58 -11.15 -6.43 8.92
C ASN A 58 -12.43 -7.26 9.14
N GLN A 59 -12.37 -8.21 10.07
CA GLN A 59 -13.51 -9.10 10.33
C GLN A 59 -14.78 -8.36 10.78
N SER A 60 -14.67 -7.26 11.53
CA SER A 60 -15.84 -6.49 12.00
C SER A 60 -16.42 -5.61 10.89
N THR A 61 -15.58 -5.00 10.05
CA THR A 61 -16.04 -4.08 8.98
C THR A 61 -16.40 -4.78 7.67
N ARG A 62 -15.95 -6.03 7.48
CA ARG A 62 -16.14 -6.85 6.26
C ARG A 62 -17.55 -6.79 5.69
N ARG A 63 -18.57 -6.99 6.53
CA ARG A 63 -19.97 -7.13 6.08
C ARG A 63 -20.44 -5.85 5.38
N VAL A 64 -20.26 -4.71 6.05
CA VAL A 64 -20.67 -3.40 5.54
C VAL A 64 -19.86 -3.04 4.30
N TYR A 65 -18.53 -3.23 4.37
CA TYR A 65 -17.64 -2.97 3.23
C TYR A 65 -18.01 -3.80 1.99
N PHE A 66 -18.32 -5.09 2.13
CA PHE A 66 -18.66 -5.94 0.99
C PHE A 66 -20.03 -5.60 0.41
N ASN A 67 -20.99 -5.16 1.23
CA ASN A 67 -22.26 -4.64 0.72
C ASN A 67 -22.04 -3.35 -0.08
N PHE A 68 -21.19 -2.45 0.42
CA PHE A 68 -20.78 -1.25 -0.30
C PHE A 68 -20.12 -1.58 -1.65
N LEU A 69 -19.18 -2.54 -1.68
CA LEU A 69 -18.52 -2.96 -2.92
C LEU A 69 -19.53 -3.51 -3.95
N LYS A 70 -20.50 -4.33 -3.52
CA LYS A 70 -21.55 -4.85 -4.41
C LYS A 70 -22.39 -3.71 -5.00
N ALA A 71 -22.86 -2.80 -4.17
CA ALA A 71 -23.70 -1.68 -4.60
C ALA A 71 -22.94 -0.73 -5.54
N LEU A 72 -21.66 -0.43 -5.25
CA LEU A 72 -20.83 0.38 -6.13
C LEU A 72 -20.50 -0.33 -7.44
N ALA A 73 -20.20 -1.64 -7.40
CA ALA A 73 -19.95 -2.43 -8.60
C ALA A 73 -21.18 -2.46 -9.53
N GLN A 74 -22.40 -2.54 -8.97
CA GLN A 74 -23.64 -2.44 -9.74
C GLN A 74 -23.75 -1.11 -10.48
N ARG A 75 -23.48 0.01 -9.80
CA ARG A 75 -23.49 1.36 -10.42
C ARG A 75 -22.44 1.50 -11.52
N LEU A 76 -21.22 1.03 -11.28
CA LEU A 76 -20.14 1.10 -12.27
C LEU A 76 -20.40 0.19 -13.48
N ALA A 77 -21.10 -0.94 -13.29
CA ALA A 77 -21.49 -1.83 -14.37
C ALA A 77 -22.46 -1.17 -15.37
N GLU A 78 -23.31 -0.21 -14.94
CA GLU A 78 -24.20 0.56 -15.82
C GLU A 78 -23.42 1.32 -16.91
N ILE A 79 -22.15 1.65 -16.64
CA ILE A 79 -21.24 2.34 -17.57
C ILE A 79 -20.04 1.47 -17.99
N ASN A 80 -20.12 0.15 -17.81
CA ASN A 80 -19.10 -0.84 -18.19
C ASN A 80 -17.73 -0.63 -17.53
N ILE A 81 -17.69 -0.11 -16.30
CA ILE A 81 -16.44 0.06 -15.55
C ILE A 81 -16.32 -1.06 -14.48
N PRO A 82 -15.27 -1.89 -14.51
CA PRO A 82 -15.04 -2.87 -13.46
C PRO A 82 -14.57 -2.21 -12.16
N LEU A 83 -14.90 -2.84 -11.04
CA LEU A 83 -14.40 -2.49 -9.71
C LEU A 83 -13.28 -3.44 -9.29
N SER A 84 -12.19 -2.92 -8.74
CA SER A 84 -11.15 -3.70 -8.05
C SER A 84 -10.98 -3.22 -6.61
N ALA A 85 -10.25 -4.00 -5.80
CA ALA A 85 -9.91 -3.62 -4.43
C ALA A 85 -8.45 -3.92 -4.10
N THR A 86 -7.82 -3.08 -3.29
CA THR A 86 -6.54 -3.43 -2.65
C THR A 86 -6.78 -4.55 -1.63
N ILE A 87 -5.79 -5.42 -1.44
CA ILE A 87 -5.88 -6.55 -0.51
C ILE A 87 -4.56 -6.70 0.23
N ARG A 88 -4.60 -6.82 1.56
CA ARG A 88 -3.45 -7.08 2.42
C ARG A 88 -3.11 -8.56 2.46
N LEU A 89 -1.85 -8.86 2.72
CA LEU A 89 -1.35 -10.23 2.80
C LEU A 89 -2.08 -11.08 3.86
N HIS A 90 -2.43 -10.50 5.01
CA HIS A 90 -3.20 -11.19 6.05
C HIS A 90 -4.65 -11.53 5.61
N GLN A 91 -5.28 -10.71 4.76
CA GLN A 91 -6.61 -10.98 4.23
C GLN A 91 -6.57 -12.15 3.24
N CYS A 92 -5.49 -12.27 2.46
CA CYS A 92 -5.24 -13.44 1.61
C CYS A 92 -4.93 -14.71 2.41
N LYS A 93 -4.26 -14.57 3.56
CA LYS A 93 -3.92 -15.71 4.44
C LYS A 93 -5.14 -16.32 5.13
N TYR A 94 -6.12 -15.49 5.52
CA TYR A 94 -7.27 -15.93 6.31
C TYR A 94 -8.63 -15.65 5.63
N PRO A 95 -8.86 -16.10 4.38
CA PRO A 95 -10.06 -15.75 3.61
C PRO A 95 -11.35 -16.22 4.27
N GLN A 96 -11.33 -17.28 5.10
CA GLN A 96 -12.52 -17.72 5.85
C GLN A 96 -12.93 -16.69 6.92
N ARG A 97 -11.98 -15.92 7.46
CA ARG A 97 -12.21 -14.89 8.48
C ARG A 97 -12.49 -13.53 7.83
N THR A 98 -11.58 -13.07 6.96
CA THR A 98 -11.65 -11.75 6.33
C THR A 98 -12.57 -11.71 5.11
N GLY A 99 -12.96 -12.86 4.56
CA GLY A 99 -13.74 -12.94 3.33
C GLY A 99 -12.94 -12.61 2.08
N VAL A 100 -13.62 -12.72 0.94
CA VAL A 100 -13.10 -12.35 -0.38
C VAL A 100 -13.97 -11.23 -0.93
N PRO A 101 -13.39 -10.06 -1.30
CA PRO A 101 -14.19 -8.92 -1.74
C PRO A 101 -14.90 -9.23 -3.07
N PRO A 102 -16.18 -8.85 -3.21
CA PRO A 102 -16.97 -9.11 -4.41
C PRO A 102 -16.65 -8.11 -5.53
N VAL A 103 -15.44 -8.19 -6.05
CA VAL A 103 -14.89 -7.30 -7.09
C VAL A 103 -14.33 -8.12 -8.26
N ALA A 104 -14.02 -7.48 -9.39
CA ALA A 104 -13.54 -8.17 -10.59
C ALA A 104 -12.12 -8.74 -10.41
N ARG A 105 -11.24 -8.00 -9.70
CA ARG A 105 -9.87 -8.41 -9.35
C ARG A 105 -9.40 -7.75 -8.08
N GLY A 106 -8.40 -8.36 -7.43
CA GLY A 106 -7.73 -7.80 -6.27
C GLY A 106 -6.32 -7.32 -6.61
N MET A 107 -5.82 -6.37 -5.82
CA MET A 107 -4.47 -5.84 -5.93
C MET A 107 -3.74 -6.06 -4.61
N LEU A 108 -2.92 -7.12 -4.56
CA LEU A 108 -2.19 -7.54 -3.37
C LEU A 108 -1.07 -6.54 -3.04
N MET A 109 -1.19 -5.88 -1.90
CA MET A 109 -0.17 -4.96 -1.38
C MET A 109 0.91 -5.74 -0.64
N LEU A 110 2.09 -5.86 -1.25
CA LEU A 110 3.26 -6.55 -0.65
C LEU A 110 4.17 -5.57 0.07
N TYR A 111 3.60 -4.71 0.91
CA TYR A 111 4.33 -3.75 1.71
C TYR A 111 3.60 -3.40 3.00
N ASN A 112 4.32 -2.83 3.94
CA ASN A 112 3.94 -2.57 5.32
C ASN A 112 3.52 -3.88 6.01
N VAL A 113 4.41 -4.87 5.98
CA VAL A 113 4.17 -6.23 6.48
C VAL A 113 4.85 -6.52 7.83
N GLY A 114 5.83 -5.71 8.24
CA GLY A 114 6.55 -5.86 9.51
C GLY A 114 5.97 -5.01 10.64
N GLN A 115 6.67 -4.96 11.77
CA GLN A 115 6.21 -4.26 12.98
C GLN A 115 6.71 -2.81 13.00
N LEU A 116 5.81 -1.88 12.69
CA LEU A 116 6.17 -0.46 12.59
C LEU A 116 6.60 0.14 13.94
N GLU A 117 5.93 -0.25 15.02
CA GLU A 117 6.13 0.29 16.37
C GLU A 117 7.29 -0.36 17.14
N ASP A 118 7.79 -1.51 16.69
CA ASP A 118 8.91 -2.18 17.36
C ASP A 118 10.21 -1.54 16.92
N TRP A 119 10.90 -0.78 17.77
CA TRP A 119 12.22 -0.21 17.46
C TRP A 119 13.18 -1.25 16.89
N ALA A 120 13.19 -2.50 17.37
CA ALA A 120 14.13 -3.53 16.95
C ALA A 120 13.91 -4.02 15.51
N GLU A 121 12.71 -3.83 14.94
CA GLU A 121 12.44 -4.14 13.53
C GLU A 121 13.41 -3.38 12.62
N ASP A 122 13.93 -4.07 11.61
CA ASP A 122 14.89 -3.50 10.66
C ASP A 122 14.19 -2.82 9.48
N ASN A 123 13.10 -3.41 9.00
CA ASN A 123 12.36 -2.91 7.85
C ASN A 123 10.90 -3.38 7.89
N SER A 124 10.01 -2.51 8.38
CA SER A 124 8.58 -2.78 8.42
C SER A 124 7.89 -2.68 7.05
N ILE A 125 8.51 -1.98 6.07
CA ILE A 125 8.00 -1.91 4.70
C ILE A 125 7.95 -3.32 4.09
N PHE A 126 9.08 -4.02 4.06
CA PHE A 126 9.17 -5.39 3.54
C PHE A 126 10.41 -6.10 4.09
N SER A 127 10.23 -7.36 4.50
CA SER A 127 11.31 -8.27 4.81
C SER A 127 10.87 -9.72 4.54
N ASP A 128 11.81 -10.59 4.14
CA ASP A 128 11.53 -12.01 3.92
C ASP A 128 10.96 -12.69 5.18
N PRO A 129 11.47 -12.45 6.41
CA PRO A 129 10.87 -13.00 7.62
C PRO A 129 9.42 -12.57 7.83
N ALA A 130 9.10 -11.29 7.58
CA ALA A 130 7.75 -10.77 7.77
C ALA A 130 6.75 -11.42 6.81
N VAL A 131 7.09 -11.57 5.52
CA VAL A 131 6.19 -12.22 4.56
C VAL A 131 6.13 -13.74 4.72
N ALA A 132 7.19 -14.37 5.23
CA ALA A 132 7.23 -15.81 5.50
C ALA A 132 6.16 -16.23 6.51
N ALA A 133 5.82 -15.38 7.49
CA ALA A 133 4.75 -15.64 8.45
C ALA A 133 3.37 -15.83 7.80
N TYR A 134 3.17 -15.31 6.59
CA TYR A 134 1.93 -15.48 5.82
C TYR A 134 2.00 -16.62 4.82
N ALA A 135 3.18 -17.16 4.51
CA ALA A 135 3.31 -18.30 3.61
C ALA A 135 2.99 -19.65 4.31
N PRO A 136 2.61 -20.70 3.56
CA PRO A 136 2.04 -20.60 2.22
C PRO A 136 0.68 -19.88 2.26
N LEU A 137 0.36 -19.12 1.20
CA LEU A 137 -0.99 -18.58 1.02
C LEU A 137 -1.96 -19.71 0.62
N PRO A 138 -3.18 -19.74 1.17
CA PRO A 138 -4.21 -20.64 0.69
C PRO A 138 -4.62 -20.28 -0.75
N ARG A 139 -5.34 -21.17 -1.42
CA ARG A 139 -5.93 -20.86 -2.72
C ARG A 139 -6.96 -19.73 -2.57
N TYR A 140 -6.55 -18.50 -2.88
CA TYR A 140 -7.42 -17.34 -2.90
C TYR A 140 -8.23 -17.33 -4.21
N PRO A 141 -9.56 -17.26 -4.17
CA PRO A 141 -10.39 -17.48 -5.36
C PRO A 141 -10.44 -16.28 -6.31
N LEU A 142 -10.08 -15.08 -5.84
CA LEU A 142 -10.03 -13.87 -6.64
C LEU A 142 -8.68 -13.74 -7.36
N HIS A 143 -8.70 -13.32 -8.63
CA HIS A 143 -7.46 -13.01 -9.36
C HIS A 143 -6.72 -11.85 -8.69
N LEU A 144 -5.43 -12.02 -8.43
CA LEU A 144 -4.59 -11.03 -7.76
C LEU A 144 -3.50 -10.50 -8.69
N ASP A 145 -3.56 -9.19 -8.88
CA ASP A 145 -2.45 -8.34 -9.29
C ASP A 145 -1.61 -7.96 -8.08
N VAL A 146 -0.44 -7.35 -8.31
CA VAL A 146 0.55 -7.12 -7.24
C VAL A 146 1.00 -5.67 -7.22
N VAL A 147 1.13 -5.12 -6.01
CA VAL A 147 1.83 -3.85 -5.77
C VAL A 147 3.10 -4.14 -4.99
N LEU A 148 4.24 -3.65 -5.49
CA LEU A 148 5.55 -3.82 -4.88
C LEU A 148 6.04 -2.51 -4.24
N PRO A 149 6.69 -2.57 -3.06
CA PRO A 149 7.23 -1.41 -2.36
C PRO A 149 8.50 -0.88 -3.01
N ALA A 150 8.56 0.42 -3.16
CA ALA A 150 9.61 1.14 -3.84
C ALA A 150 9.68 2.55 -3.26
N PHE A 151 9.81 2.63 -1.94
CA PHE A 151 9.84 3.87 -1.20
C PHE A 151 10.73 3.73 0.03
N SER A 152 10.98 4.86 0.69
CA SER A 152 11.66 4.90 1.97
C SER A 152 10.94 5.86 2.91
N TRP A 153 11.13 5.66 4.20
CA TRP A 153 10.65 6.55 5.24
C TRP A 153 11.55 6.54 6.47
N GLY A 154 11.34 7.50 7.35
CA GLY A 154 11.83 7.49 8.71
C GLY A 154 10.71 7.20 9.67
N VAL A 155 10.93 6.27 10.60
CA VAL A 155 10.07 6.04 11.74
C VAL A 155 10.66 6.83 12.92
N LEU A 156 9.93 7.83 13.38
CA LEU A 156 10.31 8.66 14.52
C LEU A 156 9.90 8.00 15.82
N PHE A 157 10.85 7.86 16.74
CA PHE A 157 10.64 7.34 18.08
C PHE A 157 11.02 8.39 19.13
N ARG A 158 10.23 8.45 20.20
CA ARG A 158 10.50 9.28 21.37
C ARG A 158 10.11 8.51 22.62
N GLU A 159 10.99 8.48 23.61
CA GLU A 159 10.75 7.80 24.89
C GLU A 159 10.31 6.32 24.74
N GLY A 160 10.80 5.66 23.69
CA GLY A 160 10.47 4.26 23.37
C GLY A 160 9.24 4.07 22.49
N GLU A 161 8.45 5.12 22.26
CA GLU A 161 7.20 5.05 21.51
C GLU A 161 7.35 5.56 20.07
N MET A 162 6.64 4.92 19.13
CA MET A 162 6.52 5.40 17.76
C MET A 162 5.64 6.65 17.70
N ILE A 163 6.17 7.74 17.16
CA ILE A 163 5.48 9.02 17.09
C ILE A 163 4.86 9.24 15.71
N ARG A 164 5.62 9.00 14.64
CA ARG A 164 5.14 9.21 13.27
C ARG A 164 6.06 8.61 12.20
N LEU A 165 5.52 8.54 10.99
CA LEU A 165 6.26 8.35 9.76
C LEU A 165 6.70 9.69 9.15
N LEU A 166 7.91 9.69 8.59
CA LEU A 166 8.51 10.78 7.83
C LEU A 166 8.79 10.26 6.41
N ASN A 167 7.92 10.58 5.46
CA ASN A 167 8.00 10.06 4.10
C ASN A 167 9.27 10.55 3.39
N ASP A 168 9.75 9.71 2.45
CA ASP A 168 10.87 10.00 1.55
C ASP A 168 12.20 10.31 2.27
N LEU A 169 12.32 9.89 3.54
CA LEU A 169 13.57 10.02 4.28
C LEU A 169 14.53 8.88 3.93
N ARG A 170 15.82 9.21 3.81
CA ARG A 170 16.89 8.28 3.43
C ARG A 170 18.07 8.42 4.38
N ALA A 171 18.78 7.31 4.60
CA ALA A 171 19.89 7.26 5.53
C ALA A 171 21.03 8.15 5.04
N GLU A 172 21.23 8.22 3.72
CA GLU A 172 22.26 9.04 3.08
C GLU A 172 22.05 10.53 3.39
N THR A 173 20.81 11.00 3.40
CA THR A 173 20.47 12.40 3.71
C THR A 173 20.80 12.75 5.15
N LEU A 174 20.57 11.82 6.09
CA LEU A 174 20.86 12.04 7.50
C LEU A 174 22.35 11.93 7.82
N ARG A 175 23.09 11.02 7.18
CA ARG A 175 24.54 10.89 7.36
C ARG A 175 25.30 12.15 6.99
N SER A 176 24.83 12.90 6.00
CA SER A 176 25.44 14.15 5.57
C SER A 176 25.09 15.37 6.45
N ASP A 177 24.25 15.20 7.47
CA ASP A 177 23.66 16.30 8.22
C ASP A 177 24.07 16.23 9.70
N ALA A 178 24.85 17.22 10.13
CA ALA A 178 25.41 17.29 11.49
C ALA A 178 24.36 17.35 12.62
N ARG A 179 23.08 17.55 12.29
CA ARG A 179 21.97 17.49 13.25
C ARG A 179 21.65 16.06 13.69
N PHE A 180 22.18 15.06 12.99
CA PHE A 180 21.90 13.65 13.21
C PHE A 180 23.20 12.87 13.43
N GLU A 181 23.16 11.92 14.36
CA GLU A 181 24.23 10.97 14.63
C GLU A 181 23.74 9.58 14.27
N GLU A 182 24.43 8.85 13.39
CA GLU A 182 24.12 7.43 13.14
C GLU A 182 24.64 6.59 14.32
N ILE A 183 23.71 6.06 15.11
CA ILE A 183 24.00 5.31 16.34
C ILE A 183 24.05 3.80 16.12
N ALA A 184 23.51 3.34 15.00
CA ALA A 184 23.55 1.97 14.48
C ALA A 184 23.13 1.99 13.00
N PRO A 185 23.32 0.92 12.22
CA PRO A 185 22.97 0.93 10.80
C PRO A 185 21.54 1.39 10.55
N ARG A 186 21.38 2.48 9.78
CA ARG A 186 20.08 3.13 9.47
C ARG A 186 19.32 3.66 10.70
N ARG A 187 19.98 3.82 11.83
CA ARG A 187 19.38 4.31 13.08
C ARG A 187 20.11 5.57 13.51
N PHE A 188 19.36 6.64 13.73
CA PHE A 188 19.91 7.96 13.99
C PHE A 188 19.36 8.55 15.27
N ARG A 189 20.16 9.39 15.93
CA ARG A 189 19.76 10.23 17.05
C ARG A 189 19.82 11.70 16.64
N VAL A 190 18.79 12.46 16.98
CA VAL A 190 18.76 13.91 16.80
C VAL A 190 19.66 14.58 17.85
N GLN A 191 20.70 15.26 17.41
CA GLN A 191 21.70 15.91 18.28
C GLN A 191 21.21 17.23 18.86
N LYS A 192 20.39 17.96 18.10
CA LYS A 192 19.84 19.26 18.49
C LYS A 192 18.43 19.41 17.92
N SER A 193 17.50 19.93 18.72
CA SER A 193 16.13 20.14 18.28
C SER A 193 16.08 20.95 16.99
N THR A 194 15.34 20.48 16.00
CA THR A 194 15.41 20.98 14.63
C THR A 194 14.13 20.69 13.84
N TYR A 195 14.06 21.19 12.61
CA TYR A 195 13.00 20.83 11.66
C TYR A 195 13.54 19.91 10.56
N LEU A 196 12.82 18.83 10.30
CA LEU A 196 13.07 17.91 9.19
C LEU A 196 11.78 17.77 8.37
N ASN A 197 11.81 18.17 7.10
CA ASN A 197 10.65 18.13 6.19
C ASN A 197 9.37 18.76 6.77
N GLY A 198 9.51 19.88 7.49
CA GLY A 198 8.38 20.57 8.13
C GLY A 198 7.92 19.96 9.46
N HIS A 199 8.62 18.96 9.98
CA HIS A 199 8.34 18.33 11.26
C HIS A 199 9.38 18.72 12.31
N TYR A 200 8.91 19.16 13.48
CA TYR A 200 9.78 19.48 14.60
C TYR A 200 10.23 18.20 15.30
N LEU A 201 11.55 18.05 15.44
CA LEU A 201 12.22 16.96 16.12
C LEU A 201 12.92 17.50 17.35
N TYR A 202 12.83 16.78 18.46
CA TYR A 202 13.47 17.14 19.72
C TYR A 202 14.87 16.51 19.77
N GLN A 203 15.79 17.18 20.46
CA GLN A 203 17.05 16.57 20.84
C GLN A 203 16.79 15.25 21.59
N GLY A 204 17.51 14.20 21.20
CA GLY A 204 17.35 12.86 21.75
C GLY A 204 16.31 11.99 21.03
N ASP A 205 15.48 12.55 20.15
CA ASP A 205 14.59 11.76 19.29
C ASP A 205 15.41 10.75 18.47
N LEU A 206 14.82 9.57 18.24
CA LEU A 206 15.42 8.48 17.48
C LEU A 206 14.70 8.31 16.14
N LEU A 207 15.47 8.01 15.10
CA LEU A 207 14.96 7.76 13.76
C LEU A 207 15.44 6.39 13.30
N ARG A 208 14.51 5.53 12.89
CA ARG A 208 14.84 4.33 12.11
C ARG A 208 14.51 4.60 10.65
N ILE A 209 15.48 4.42 9.76
CA ILE A 209 15.28 4.59 8.32
C ILE A 209 15.05 3.24 7.68
N GLU A 210 13.94 3.15 6.94
CA GLU A 210 13.58 1.96 6.19
C GLU A 210 13.49 2.31 4.72
N THR A 211 14.03 1.45 3.88
CA THR A 211 14.08 1.62 2.43
C THR A 211 13.78 0.30 1.78
N CYS A 212 12.94 0.33 0.74
CA CYS A 212 12.76 -0.78 -0.17
C CYS A 212 13.44 -0.44 -1.49
N GLY A 213 14.60 -1.06 -1.74
CA GLY A 213 15.39 -0.90 -2.96
C GLY A 213 15.19 -2.05 -3.93
N ALA A 214 16.12 -2.19 -4.88
CA ALA A 214 16.10 -3.27 -5.86
C ALA A 214 16.09 -4.69 -5.24
N PRO A 215 16.87 -4.99 -4.18
CA PRO A 215 16.86 -6.32 -3.56
C PRO A 215 15.49 -6.68 -2.96
N GLU A 216 14.88 -5.76 -2.21
CA GLU A 216 13.59 -5.99 -1.58
C GLU A 216 12.45 -6.04 -2.61
N LEU A 217 12.50 -5.23 -3.66
CA LEU A 217 11.57 -5.29 -4.80
C LEU A 217 11.60 -6.67 -5.48
N LEU A 218 12.80 -7.18 -5.75
CA LEU A 218 12.99 -8.49 -6.38
C LEU A 218 12.51 -9.61 -5.45
N ALA A 219 12.83 -9.54 -4.16
CA ALA A 219 12.36 -10.49 -3.16
C ALA A 219 10.82 -10.51 -3.06
N ALA A 220 10.19 -9.33 -3.05
CA ALA A 220 8.73 -9.20 -3.04
C ALA A 220 8.09 -9.78 -4.31
N ALA A 221 8.66 -9.53 -5.49
CA ALA A 221 8.20 -10.11 -6.75
C ALA A 221 8.32 -11.65 -6.75
N GLN A 222 9.47 -12.17 -6.30
CA GLN A 222 9.69 -13.62 -6.21
C GLN A 222 8.75 -14.28 -5.19
N PHE A 223 8.51 -13.64 -4.06
CA PHE A 223 7.50 -14.08 -3.10
C PHE A 223 6.13 -14.16 -3.77
N ALA A 224 5.70 -13.11 -4.48
CA ALA A 224 4.43 -13.09 -5.20
C ALA A 224 4.33 -14.24 -6.22
N ARG A 225 5.36 -14.45 -7.03
CA ARG A 225 5.40 -15.54 -8.02
C ARG A 225 5.28 -16.92 -7.40
N ARG A 226 5.89 -17.15 -6.22
CA ARG A 226 5.80 -18.42 -5.49
C ARG A 226 4.42 -18.65 -4.87
N GLN A 227 3.78 -17.59 -4.38
CA GLN A 227 2.53 -17.70 -3.61
C GLN A 227 1.26 -17.60 -4.47
N LEU A 228 1.32 -16.92 -5.61
CA LEU A 228 0.16 -16.69 -6.47
C LEU A 228 0.06 -17.73 -7.60
N PRO A 229 -1.16 -18.12 -8.00
CA PRO A 229 -1.35 -18.95 -9.19
C PRO A 229 -0.75 -18.32 -10.44
N ARG A 230 -0.30 -19.16 -11.38
CA ARG A 230 0.05 -18.68 -12.74
C ARG A 230 -1.19 -18.04 -13.37
N ALA A 231 -0.98 -16.93 -14.06
CA ALA A 231 -2.02 -16.21 -14.79
C ALA A 231 -1.48 -15.84 -16.17
N ALA A 232 -2.36 -15.79 -17.17
CA ALA A 232 -1.99 -15.38 -18.52
C ALA A 232 -1.56 -13.89 -18.57
N GLN A 233 -2.15 -13.07 -17.70
CA GLN A 233 -1.80 -11.68 -17.52
C GLN A 233 -1.84 -11.35 -16.02
N ARG A 234 -0.91 -10.50 -15.57
CA ARG A 234 -0.88 -9.92 -14.24
C ARG A 234 -0.35 -8.49 -14.33
N TRP A 235 -1.07 -7.55 -13.74
CA TRP A 235 -0.60 -6.19 -13.55
C TRP A 235 0.31 -6.13 -12.32
N VAL A 236 1.43 -5.43 -12.49
CA VAL A 236 2.39 -5.16 -11.42
C VAL A 236 2.49 -3.65 -11.30
N ALA A 237 2.10 -3.14 -10.14
CA ALA A 237 2.22 -1.74 -9.79
C ALA A 237 3.40 -1.54 -8.85
N ILE A 238 4.01 -0.35 -8.93
CA ILE A 238 5.13 0.05 -8.08
C ILE A 238 4.67 1.20 -7.21
N TYR A 239 4.68 0.99 -5.89
CA TYR A 239 4.32 2.00 -4.92
C TYR A 239 5.58 2.34 -4.11
N HIS A 240 6.10 3.56 -4.06
CA HIS A 240 5.54 4.81 -4.58
C HIS A 240 6.42 5.32 -5.72
N LEU A 241 5.82 5.75 -6.84
CA LEU A 241 6.55 6.33 -7.98
C LEU A 241 7.02 7.76 -7.64
N HIS A 242 7.94 7.89 -6.68
CA HIS A 242 8.57 9.16 -6.32
C HIS A 242 9.86 9.36 -7.15
N PRO A 243 10.24 10.59 -7.55
CA PRO A 243 11.47 10.82 -8.32
C PRO A 243 12.74 10.28 -7.65
N GLY A 244 12.74 10.16 -6.32
CA GLY A 244 13.83 9.51 -5.57
C GLY A 244 13.96 8.02 -5.83
N LEU A 245 12.86 7.32 -6.17
CA LEU A 245 12.87 5.91 -6.55
C LEU A 245 13.57 5.69 -7.90
N MET A 246 13.26 6.52 -8.90
CA MET A 246 13.86 6.43 -10.24
C MET A 246 15.38 6.63 -10.24
N LYS A 247 15.93 7.19 -9.16
CA LYS A 247 17.40 7.30 -8.95
C LYS A 247 17.99 6.11 -8.20
N ALA A 248 17.18 5.39 -7.43
CA ALA A 248 17.62 4.33 -6.53
C ALA A 248 17.51 2.92 -7.15
N VAL A 249 16.68 2.75 -8.17
CA VAL A 249 16.51 1.49 -8.90
C VAL A 249 16.73 1.75 -10.38
N SER A 250 17.71 1.06 -10.96
CA SER A 250 18.03 1.15 -12.39
C SER A 250 16.96 0.48 -13.26
N GLU A 251 16.94 0.83 -14.55
CA GLU A 251 16.04 0.21 -15.53
C GLU A 251 16.22 -1.31 -15.60
N GLU A 252 17.46 -1.80 -15.64
CA GLU A 252 17.79 -3.24 -15.63
C GLU A 252 17.23 -3.95 -14.38
N GLN A 253 17.33 -3.31 -13.21
CA GLN A 253 16.75 -3.87 -11.98
C GLN A 253 15.21 -3.91 -12.03
N MET A 254 14.58 -2.89 -12.62
CA MET A 254 13.13 -2.89 -12.82
C MET A 254 12.70 -3.97 -13.81
N GLU A 255 13.42 -4.15 -14.90
CA GLU A 255 13.17 -5.22 -15.87
C GLU A 255 13.30 -6.61 -15.22
N ALA A 256 14.33 -6.81 -14.39
CA ALA A 256 14.49 -8.05 -13.63
C ALA A 256 13.29 -8.31 -12.69
N VAL A 257 12.78 -7.27 -12.02
CA VAL A 257 11.59 -7.37 -11.16
C VAL A 257 10.34 -7.72 -11.97
N PHE A 258 10.10 -7.05 -13.10
CA PHE A 258 8.93 -7.34 -13.94
C PHE A 258 9.03 -8.70 -14.63
N GLY A 259 10.23 -9.12 -15.04
CA GLY A 259 10.49 -10.45 -15.63
C GLY A 259 10.22 -11.62 -14.68
N VAL A 260 10.04 -11.36 -13.38
CA VAL A 260 9.55 -12.35 -12.44
C VAL A 260 8.10 -12.75 -12.71
N PHE A 261 7.26 -11.94 -13.36
CA PHE A 261 5.82 -12.20 -13.57
C PHE A 261 5.45 -12.75 -14.94
#